data_AF-A0A955XXJ3-F1
#
_entry.id   AF-A0A955XXJ3-F1
#
_cell.length_a   1.000
_cell.length_b   1.000
_cell.length_c   1.000
_cell.angle_alpha   90.00
_cell.angle_beta   90.00
_cell.angle_gamma   90.00
#
_symmetry.space_group_name_H-M   'P 1'
#
loop_
_entity.id
_entity.type
_entity.pdbx_description
1 polymer ?
#
loop_
_entity_poly.entity_id
_entity_poly.type
_entity_poly.pdbx_seq_one_letter_code
_entity_poly.pdbx_strand_id
1 'polypeptide(L)'
;MLVVLPHGICVDPEIVKFFNIRTERPKGPGGPQVHTVVMKTDEEHLLIIGATEDRDEAEKLSTECARRINKALGAETEEADDDDADDDSEEVGDDDDDDDDDW
;
A
#
# COMPACT_ATOMS: atom_id res chain seq x y z
N MET A 1 -19.44 -15.94 1.61
CA MET A 1 -18.79 -17.26 1.91
C MET A 1 -17.29 -17.10 2.07
N LEU A 2 -16.65 -17.82 3.00
CA LEU A 2 -15.19 -17.81 3.20
C LEU A 2 -14.62 -19.24 3.20
N VAL A 3 -13.58 -19.49 2.39
CA VAL A 3 -12.89 -20.78 2.32
C VAL A 3 -11.38 -20.57 2.27
N VAL A 4 -10.66 -21.11 3.25
CA VAL A 4 -9.19 -21.13 3.26
C VAL A 4 -8.71 -22.32 2.43
N LEU A 5 -7.92 -22.06 1.40
CA LEU A 5 -7.28 -23.03 0.54
C LEU A 5 -5.80 -23.17 0.93
N PRO A 6 -5.12 -24.26 0.55
CA PRO A 6 -3.70 -24.45 0.86
C PRO A 6 -2.78 -23.33 0.37
N HIS A 7 -3.18 -22.59 -0.67
CA HIS A 7 -2.37 -21.54 -1.32
C HIS A 7 -3.11 -20.20 -1.43
N GLY A 8 -4.21 -20.01 -0.71
CA GLY A 8 -4.97 -18.76 -0.81
C GLY A 8 -6.27 -18.79 -0.05
N ILE A 9 -7.06 -17.73 -0.22
CA ILE A 9 -8.34 -17.56 0.46
C ILE A 9 -9.37 -17.23 -0.61
N CYS A 10 -10.43 -18.04 -0.69
CA CYS A 10 -11.61 -17.69 -1.45
C CYS A 10 -12.54 -16.92 -0.52
N VAL A 11 -12.83 -15.67 -0.91
CA VAL A 11 -13.69 -14.77 -0.15
C VAL A 11 -14.76 -14.23 -1.08
N ASP A 12 -15.96 -14.11 -0.54
CA ASP A 12 -17.05 -13.38 -1.16
C ASP A 12 -16.78 -11.88 -1.03
N PRO A 13 -16.73 -11.12 -2.13
CA PRO A 13 -16.32 -9.73 -2.07
C PRO A 13 -17.26 -8.86 -1.22
N GLU A 14 -18.53 -9.24 -1.08
CA GLU A 14 -19.52 -8.47 -0.30
C GLU A 14 -19.21 -8.46 1.20
N ILE A 15 -18.50 -9.47 1.72
CA ILE A 15 -18.19 -9.57 3.15
C ILE A 15 -16.88 -8.87 3.53
N VAL A 16 -16.15 -8.31 2.57
CA VAL A 16 -14.85 -7.66 2.80
C VAL A 16 -15.08 -6.20 3.21
N LYS A 17 -14.58 -5.80 4.39
CA LYS A 17 -14.71 -4.42 4.88
C LYS A 17 -13.54 -3.54 4.50
N PHE A 18 -12.33 -4.01 4.80
CA PHE A 18 -11.10 -3.27 4.54
C PHE A 18 -9.90 -4.19 4.53
N PHE A 19 -8.84 -3.67 3.90
CA PHE A 19 -7.47 -4.16 4.02
C PHE A 19 -6.70 -3.20 4.94
N ASN A 20 -5.81 -3.74 5.75
CA ASN A 20 -4.97 -2.96 6.65
C ASN A 20 -3.57 -3.56 6.69
N ILE A 21 -2.56 -2.71 6.84
CA ILE A 21 -1.18 -3.13 6.95
C ILE A 21 -0.78 -2.97 8.41
N ARG A 22 -0.44 -4.10 9.03
CA ARG A 22 0.10 -4.12 10.39
C ARG A 22 1.60 -4.24 10.33
N THR A 23 2.25 -3.28 10.95
CA THR A 23 3.70 -3.26 11.05
C THR A 23 4.09 -3.80 12.41
N GLU A 24 4.75 -4.94 12.42
CA GLU A 24 5.17 -5.63 13.64
C GLU A 24 6.67 -5.92 13.58
N ARG A 25 7.34 -5.87 14.73
CA ARG A 25 8.69 -6.42 14.88
C ARG A 25 8.59 -7.77 15.60
N PRO A 26 8.65 -8.89 14.89
CA PRO A 26 8.71 -10.19 15.55
C PRO A 26 9.95 -10.25 16.47
N LYS A 27 9.67 -10.55 17.75
CA LYS A 27 10.54 -10.64 18.94
C LYS A 27 12.06 -10.44 18.77
N GLY A 28 12.56 -9.39 19.43
CA GLY A 28 13.98 -9.21 19.80
C GLY A 28 14.46 -7.77 19.58
N PRO A 29 15.36 -7.21 20.42
CA PRO A 29 16.01 -5.96 20.10
C PRO A 29 16.84 -6.14 18.83
N GLY A 30 16.34 -5.63 17.70
CA GLY A 30 16.99 -5.73 16.38
C GLY A 30 16.33 -6.68 15.36
N GLY A 31 15.15 -7.25 15.65
CA GLY A 31 14.40 -8.03 14.65
C GLY A 31 13.97 -7.19 13.44
N PRO A 32 13.87 -7.78 12.24
CA PRO A 32 13.40 -7.07 11.05
C PRO A 32 11.97 -6.57 11.25
N GLN A 33 11.66 -5.44 10.63
CA GLN A 33 10.30 -4.92 10.58
C GLN A 33 9.54 -5.71 9.53
N VAL A 34 8.39 -6.26 9.91
CA VAL A 34 7.54 -7.05 9.01
C VAL A 34 6.21 -6.33 8.87
N HIS A 35 5.81 -6.10 7.62
CA HIS A 35 4.56 -5.53 7.20
C HIS A 35 3.61 -6.65 6.80
N THR A 36 2.57 -6.86 7.60
CA THR A 36 1.56 -7.90 7.41
C THR A 36 0.28 -7.30 6.86
N VAL A 37 -0.15 -7.75 5.68
CA VAL A 37 -1.42 -7.34 5.07
C VAL A 37 -2.54 -8.21 5.65
N VAL A 38 -3.50 -7.57 6.30
CA VAL A 38 -4.67 -8.22 6.90
C VAL A 38 -5.96 -7.74 6.25
N MET A 39 -6.87 -8.67 6.00
CA MET A 39 -8.23 -8.39 5.55
C MET A 39 -9.20 -8.57 6.71
N LYS A 40 -10.09 -7.61 6.92
CA LYS A 40 -11.21 -7.73 7.86
C LYS A 40 -12.49 -8.04 7.10
N THR A 41 -13.21 -9.06 7.55
CA THR A 41 -14.56 -9.39 7.07
C THR A 41 -15.66 -8.92 8.04
N ASP A 42 -16.92 -9.01 7.60
CA ASP A 42 -18.10 -8.71 8.43
C ASP A 42 -18.17 -9.48 9.75
N GLU A 43 -17.71 -10.73 9.75
CA GLU A 43 -17.71 -11.65 10.88
C GLU A 43 -16.59 -11.36 11.90
N GLU A 44 -15.97 -10.18 11.82
CA GLU A 44 -14.83 -9.75 12.63
C GLU A 44 -13.56 -10.62 12.51
N HIS A 45 -13.51 -11.51 11.52
CA HIS A 45 -12.32 -12.29 11.23
C HIS A 45 -11.24 -11.41 10.60
N LEU A 46 -10.03 -11.48 11.18
CA LEU A 46 -8.81 -10.92 10.59
C LEU A 46 -8.05 -12.04 9.91
N LEU A 47 -7.84 -11.91 8.61
CA LEU A 47 -7.15 -12.90 7.80
C LEU A 47 -5.87 -12.32 7.26
N ILE A 48 -4.77 -13.04 7.44
CA ILE A 48 -3.47 -12.67 6.90
C ILE A 48 -3.43 -13.06 5.43
N ILE A 49 -3.18 -12.10 4.56
CA ILE A 49 -3.05 -12.30 3.11
C ILE A 49 -1.60 -12.50 2.73
N GLY A 50 -0.71 -11.73 3.35
CA GLY A 50 0.73 -11.80 3.10
C GLY A 50 1.50 -11.05 4.17
N ALA A 51 2.81 -11.31 4.22
CA ALA A 51 3.76 -10.61 5.06
C ALA A 51 5.06 -10.41 4.27
N THR A 52 5.62 -9.21 4.34
CA THR A 52 6.87 -8.83 3.68
C THR A 52 7.66 -7.88 4.57
N GLU A 53 8.96 -7.79 4.37
CA GLU A 53 9.83 -6.81 5.02
C GLU A 53 9.83 -5.46 4.30
N ASP A 54 9.32 -5.42 3.06
CA ASP A 54 9.21 -4.22 2.23
C ASP A 54 7.82 -3.59 2.38
N ARG A 55 7.80 -2.31 2.78
CA ARG A 55 6.55 -1.57 2.96
C ARG A 55 5.82 -1.34 1.64
N ASP A 56 6.54 -1.01 0.58
CA ASP A 56 5.95 -0.68 -0.73
C ASP A 56 5.33 -1.94 -1.35
N GLU A 57 5.94 -3.10 -1.12
CA GLU A 57 5.37 -4.38 -1.52
C GLU A 57 4.07 -4.69 -0.75
N ALA A 58 4.02 -4.41 0.56
CA ALA A 58 2.80 -4.58 1.35
C ALA A 58 1.67 -3.63 0.89
N GLU A 59 2.01 -2.38 0.57
CA GLU A 59 1.07 -1.39 0.02
C GLU A 59 0.55 -1.82 -1.35
N LYS A 60 1.43 -2.21 -2.28
CA LYS A 60 1.04 -2.76 -3.59
C LYS A 60 0.13 -3.98 -3.47
N LEU A 61 0.44 -4.90 -2.57
CA LEU A 61 -0.39 -6.09 -2.33
C LEU A 61 -1.77 -5.71 -1.80
N SER A 62 -1.84 -4.81 -0.82
CA SER A 62 -3.10 -4.33 -0.26
C SER A 62 -3.97 -3.63 -1.30
N THR A 63 -3.39 -2.71 -2.08
CA THR A 63 -4.08 -1.96 -3.14
C THR A 63 -4.57 -2.88 -4.25
N GLU A 64 -3.75 -3.83 -4.70
CA GLU A 64 -4.13 -4.78 -5.74
C GLU A 64 -5.28 -5.70 -5.28
N CYS A 65 -5.24 -6.16 -4.03
CA CYS A 65 -6.33 -6.93 -3.45
C CYS A 65 -7.63 -6.11 -3.39
N ALA A 66 -7.58 -4.88 -2.90
CA ALA A 66 -8.74 -3.99 -2.84
C ALA A 66 -9.32 -3.73 -4.23
N ARG A 67 -8.47 -3.44 -5.22
CA ARG A 67 -8.86 -3.23 -6.62
C ARG A 67 -9.61 -4.43 -7.19
N ARG A 68 -9.10 -5.64 -6.97
CA ARG A 68 -9.75 -6.88 -7.46
C ARG A 68 -11.09 -7.15 -6.80
N ILE A 69 -11.22 -6.87 -5.49
CA ILE A 69 -12.49 -7.00 -4.77
C ILE A 69 -13.52 -6.00 -5.31
N ASN A 70 -13.15 -4.72 -5.44
CA ASN A 70 -14.03 -3.68 -5.96
C ASN A 70 -14.48 -3.99 -7.40
N LYS A 71 -13.56 -4.44 -8.25
CA LYS A 71 -13.87 -4.89 -9.61
C LYS A 71 -14.87 -6.06 -9.62
N ALA A 72 -14.73 -7.00 -8.69
CA ALA A 72 -15.65 -8.14 -8.57
C ALA A 72 -17.06 -7.72 -8.11
N LEU A 73 -17.19 -6.63 -7.34
CA LEU A 73 -18.47 -6.03 -6.95
C LEU A 73 -19.14 -5.24 -8.09
N GLY A 74 -18.49 -5.10 -9.25
CA GLY A 74 -18.97 -4.23 -10.31
C GLY A 74 -18.89 -2.75 -9.93
N ALA A 75 -18.09 -2.40 -8.93
CA ALA A 75 -17.70 -1.03 -8.70
C ALA A 75 -16.72 -0.66 -9.83
N GLU A 76 -17.24 -0.10 -10.92
CA GLU A 76 -16.46 0.54 -11.96
C GLU A 76 -15.65 1.64 -11.28
N THR A 77 -14.40 1.32 -10.94
CA THR A 77 -13.46 2.31 -10.46
C THR A 77 -12.96 2.96 -11.72
N GLU A 78 -13.45 4.17 -12.02
CA GLU A 78 -12.72 5.06 -12.92
C GLU A 78 -11.28 5.06 -12.42
N GLU A 79 -10.34 4.68 -13.29
CA GLU A 79 -8.92 4.66 -12.99
C GLU A 79 -8.62 5.98 -12.29
N ALA A 80 -8.35 5.94 -10.99
CA ALA A 80 -7.61 7.03 -10.39
C ALA A 80 -6.24 6.90 -11.05
N ASP A 81 -6.03 7.67 -12.12
CA ASP A 81 -4.70 8.07 -12.55
C ASP A 81 -4.01 8.51 -11.26
N ASP A 82 -3.16 7.65 -10.71
CA ASP A 82 -2.04 8.08 -9.90
C ASP A 82 -1.19 8.92 -10.85
N ASP A 83 -1.61 10.18 -11.04
CA ASP A 83 -0.69 11.28 -11.27
C ASP A 83 0.24 11.25 -10.05
N ASP A 84 1.26 10.41 -10.13
CA ASP A 84 2.56 10.60 -9.51
C ASP A 84 3.01 12.00 -9.95
N ALA A 85 2.47 13.00 -9.26
CA ALA A 85 3.01 14.33 -9.24
C ALA A 85 4.37 14.22 -8.55
N ASP A 86 5.38 13.90 -9.36
CA ASP A 86 6.77 14.23 -9.09
C ASP A 86 6.83 15.76 -8.89
N ASP A 87 6.53 16.20 -7.67
CA ASP A 87 6.90 17.49 -7.10
C ASP A 87 8.42 17.48 -6.91
N ASP A 88 9.16 17.55 -8.02
CA ASP A 88 10.59 17.78 -8.00
C ASP A 88 10.82 19.26 -7.69
N SER A 89 10.68 19.58 -6.40
CA SER A 89 11.02 20.86 -5.82
C SER A 89 12.54 21.03 -5.84
N GLU A 90 13.11 21.44 -6.98
CA GLU A 90 14.46 21.99 -7.02
C GLU A 90 14.42 23.44 -6.52
N GLU A 91 14.30 23.61 -5.20
CA GLU A 91 14.78 24.80 -4.52
C GLU A 91 16.31 24.69 -4.41
N VAL A 92 17.01 25.12 -5.46
CA VAL A 92 18.43 25.48 -5.37
C VAL A 92 18.50 27.00 -5.47
N GLY A 93 18.52 27.64 -4.31
CA GLY A 93 19.10 28.96 -4.19
C GLY A 93 20.60 28.81 -4.44
N ASP A 94 21.08 29.46 -5.49
CA ASP A 94 22.49 29.79 -5.61
C ASP A 94 22.59 31.31 -5.51
N ASP A 95 23.38 31.67 -4.51
CA ASP A 95 23.71 32.99 -4.01
C ASP A 95 24.23 33.97 -5.09
N ASP A 96 24.09 35.25 -4.75
CA ASP A 96 24.83 36.37 -5.32
C ASP A 96 26.30 36.03 -5.60
N ASP A 97 26.76 36.27 -6.83
CA ASP A 97 28.14 36.73 -7.06
C ASP A 97 28.13 37.79 -8.17
N ASP A 98 28.44 39.01 -7.73
CA ASP A 98 28.82 40.17 -8.53
C ASP A 98 29.92 39.80 -9.54
N ASP A 99 29.78 40.21 -10.81
CA ASP A 99 30.97 40.56 -11.60
C ASP A 99 30.65 41.62 -12.65
N ASP A 100 31.46 42.68 -12.58
CA ASP A 100 31.46 43.91 -13.36
C ASP A 100 31.56 43.69 -14.87
N ASP A 101 30.79 44.45 -15.67
CA ASP A 101 31.20 44.78 -17.04
C ASP A 101 30.57 46.11 -17.51
N ASP A 102 31.25 47.21 -17.17
CA ASP A 102 31.09 48.53 -17.78
C ASP A 102 32.27 48.73 -18.77
N TRP A 103 31.99 48.60 -20.08
CA TRP A 103 32.91 48.86 -21.20
C TRP A 103 32.24 49.73 -22.27
#